data_AF-X1ET57-F1
#
_entry.id   AF-X1ET57-F1
#
_cell.length_a   1.000
_cell.length_b   1.000
_cell.length_c   1.000
_cell.angle_alpha   90.00
_cell.angle_beta   90.00
_cell.angle_gamma   90.00
#
_symmetry.space_group_name_H-M   'P 1'
#
loop_
_entity.id
_entity.type
_entity.pdbx_description
1 polymer ?
#
loop_
_entity_poly.entity_id
_entity_poly.type
_entity_poly.pdbx_seq_one_letter_code
_entity_poly.pdbx_strand_id
1 'polypeptide(L)'
;SLILGIGLGVLSALRQYTWVDQILTFLGLIFLSFPSYFFGLILIYIFSINLNLLPLGGRTPLGDVNFLSRMSHLVLPAFVLGMILTAVLMRYTRSSMLEVLHKQYIMTAFS
;
A
#
# COMPACT_ATOMS: atom_id res chain seq x y z
N SER A 1 5.16 4.72 -0.11
CA SER A 1 5.02 3.28 0.17
C SER A 1 6.01 2.80 1.23
N LEU A 2 7.30 3.15 1.15
CA LEU A 2 8.32 2.71 2.13
C LEU A 2 7.98 2.99 3.60
N ILE A 3 7.72 4.25 3.94
CA ILE A 3 7.42 4.67 5.32
C ILE A 3 6.19 3.93 5.85
N LEU A 4 5.12 3.85 5.05
CA LEU A 4 3.89 3.15 5.40
C LEU A 4 4.12 1.63 5.54
N GLY A 5 4.84 1.02 4.60
CA GLY A 5 5.08 -0.43 4.59
C GLY A 5 5.88 -0.87 5.81
N ILE A 6 6.99 -0.18 6.08
CA ILE A 6 7.83 -0.44 7.25
C ILE A 6 7.05 -0.17 8.54
N GLY A 7 6.41 1.00 8.65
CA GLY A 7 5.67 1.37 9.86
C GLY A 7 4.54 0.41 10.19
N LEU A 8 3.72 0.04 9.20
CA LEU A 8 2.64 -0.93 9.39
C LEU A 8 3.17 -2.34 9.67
N GLY A 9 4.29 -2.75 9.04
CA GLY A 9 4.92 -4.04 9.29
C GLY A 9 5.49 -4.16 10.70
N VAL A 10 6.13 -3.10 11.21
CA VAL A 10 6.59 -3.01 12.60
C VAL A 10 5.40 -3.04 13.56
N LEU A 11 4.36 -2.24 13.31
CA LEU A 11 3.16 -2.19 14.15
C LEU A 11 2.48 -3.57 14.24
N SER A 12 2.33 -4.25 13.11
CA SER A 12 1.74 -5.58 13.01
C SER A 12 2.59 -6.64 13.75
N ALA A 13 3.92 -6.57 13.67
CA ALA A 13 4.80 -7.46 14.43
C ALA A 13 4.77 -7.21 15.95
N LEU A 14 4.74 -5.94 16.38
CA LEU A 14 4.66 -5.59 17.81
C LEU A 14 3.31 -5.96 18.44
N ARG A 15 2.24 -5.98 17.65
CA ARG A 15 0.89 -6.37 18.09
C ARG A 15 0.45 -7.70 17.47
N GLN A 16 1.37 -8.65 17.39
CA GLN A 16 1.12 -9.97 16.82
C GLN A 16 -0.14 -10.62 17.41
N TYR A 17 -0.95 -11.24 16.57
CA TYR A 17 -2.21 -11.91 16.94
C TYR A 17 -3.35 -11.01 17.45
N THR A 18 -3.17 -9.68 17.49
CA THR A 18 -4.27 -8.76 17.76
C THR A 18 -5.14 -8.54 16.52
N TRP A 19 -6.32 -7.97 16.71
CA TRP A 19 -7.22 -7.58 15.61
C TRP A 19 -6.54 -6.64 14.61
N VAL A 20 -5.60 -5.79 15.06
CA VAL A 20 -4.83 -4.89 14.19
C VAL A 20 -3.93 -5.69 13.25
N ASP A 21 -3.19 -6.66 13.77
CA ASP A 21 -2.33 -7.55 12.96
C ASP A 21 -3.15 -8.36 11.95
N GLN A 22 -4.30 -8.89 12.37
CA GLN A 22 -5.18 -9.67 11.51
C GLN A 22 -5.77 -8.84 10.37
N ILE A 23 -6.29 -7.64 10.65
CA ILE A 23 -6.83 -6.74 9.61
C ILE A 23 -5.73 -6.31 8.64
N LEU A 24 -4.57 -5.90 9.15
CA LEU A 24 -3.45 -5.46 8.32
C LEU A 24 -2.92 -6.59 7.42
N THR A 25 -2.79 -7.80 7.98
CA THR A 25 -2.38 -8.98 7.21
C THR A 25 -3.42 -9.36 6.16
N PHE A 26 -4.70 -9.37 6.52
CA PHE A 26 -5.80 -9.68 5.61
C PHE A 26 -5.89 -8.69 4.45
N LEU A 27 -5.83 -7.38 4.72
CA LEU A 27 -5.79 -6.35 3.69
C LEU A 27 -4.55 -6.50 2.80
N GLY A 28 -3.39 -6.76 3.39
CA GLY A 28 -2.16 -7.02 2.64
C GLY A 28 -2.32 -8.20 1.68
N LEU A 29 -2.96 -9.29 2.11
CA LEU A 29 -3.24 -10.46 1.28
C LEU A 29 -4.21 -10.15 0.14
N ILE A 30 -5.27 -9.37 0.37
CA ILE A 30 -6.17 -8.92 -0.70
C ILE A 30 -5.38 -8.16 -1.77
N PHE A 31 -4.58 -7.16 -1.39
CA PHE A 31 -3.84 -6.35 -2.35
C PHE A 31 -2.74 -7.12 -3.10
N LEU A 32 -2.17 -8.14 -2.46
CA LEU A 32 -1.19 -9.03 -3.10
C LEU A 32 -1.83 -10.04 -4.06
N SER A 33 -3.05 -10.50 -3.73
CA SER A 33 -3.75 -11.54 -4.50
C SER A 33 -4.52 -10.96 -5.69
N PHE A 34 -4.92 -9.69 -5.60
CA PHE A 34 -5.55 -8.99 -6.71
C PHE A 34 -4.51 -8.58 -7.76
N PRO A 35 -4.70 -8.92 -9.05
CA PRO A 35 -3.84 -8.42 -10.11
C PRO A 35 -3.82 -6.90 -10.11
N SER A 36 -2.62 -6.31 -10.07
CA SER A 36 -2.39 -4.86 -9.98
C SER A 36 -3.14 -4.07 -11.06
N TYR A 37 -3.14 -4.60 -12.28
CA TYR A 37 -3.87 -4.03 -13.41
C TYR A 37 -5.38 -3.97 -13.18
N PHE A 38 -5.97 -5.04 -12.66
CA PHE A 38 -7.42 -5.11 -12.40
C PHE A 38 -7.84 -4.13 -11.31
N PHE A 39 -7.05 -4.02 -10.24
CA PHE A 39 -7.27 -3.02 -9.21
C PHE A 39 -7.18 -1.60 -9.76
N GLY A 40 -6.20 -1.34 -10.65
CA GLY A 40 -6.10 -0.08 -11.37
C GLY A 40 -7.33 0.24 -12.22
N LEU A 41 -7.89 -0.75 -12.93
CA LEU A 41 -9.12 -0.58 -13.71
C LEU A 41 -10.32 -0.20 -12.84
N ILE A 42 -10.49 -0.86 -11.69
CA ILE A 42 -11.56 -0.53 -10.73
C ILE A 42 -11.42 0.91 -10.24
N LEU A 43 -10.20 1.31 -9.87
CA LEU A 43 -9.90 2.67 -9.43
C LEU A 43 -10.22 3.71 -10.51
N ILE A 44 -9.87 3.44 -11.78
CA ILE A 44 -10.24 4.31 -12.91
C ILE A 44 -11.77 4.37 -13.03
N TYR A 45 -12.47 3.23 -12.99
CA TYR A 45 -13.92 3.19 -13.10
C TYR A 45 -14.62 4.00 -12.00
N ILE A 46 -14.16 3.91 -10.76
CA ILE A 46 -14.76 4.64 -9.63
C ILE A 46 -14.40 6.13 -9.69
N PHE A 47 -13.11 6.47 -9.69
CA PHE A 47 -12.66 7.85 -9.52
C PHE A 47 -12.76 8.68 -10.78
N SER A 48 -12.64 8.05 -11.94
CA SER A 48 -12.65 8.75 -13.22
C SER A 48 -14.02 8.71 -13.88
N ILE A 49 -14.68 7.56 -13.95
CA ILE A 49 -15.97 7.44 -14.65
C ILE A 49 -17.15 7.83 -13.76
N ASN A 50 -17.26 7.28 -12.56
CA ASN A 50 -18.41 7.55 -11.68
C ASN A 50 -18.31 8.91 -11.00
N LEU A 51 -17.14 9.22 -10.43
CA LEU A 51 -16.95 10.43 -9.63
C LEU A 51 -16.45 11.64 -10.43
N ASN A 52 -15.99 11.45 -11.68
CA ASN A 52 -15.37 12.50 -12.51
C ASN A 52 -14.30 13.33 -11.77
N LEU A 53 -13.62 12.72 -10.80
CA LEU A 53 -12.74 13.40 -9.85
C LEU A 53 -11.29 13.42 -10.37
N LEU A 54 -10.91 12.39 -11.12
CA LEU A 54 -9.60 12.24 -11.73
C LEU A 54 -9.75 12.01 -13.24
N PRO A 55 -8.82 12.53 -14.06
CA PRO A 55 -8.95 12.44 -15.51
C PRO A 55 -8.77 11.00 -16.00
N LEU A 56 -9.56 10.65 -17.01
CA LEU A 56 -9.43 9.39 -17.74
C LEU A 56 -8.03 9.40 -18.38
N GLY A 57 -7.23 8.35 -18.12
CA GLY A 57 -5.84 8.31 -18.60
C GLY A 57 -5.75 8.56 -20.11
N GLY A 58 -4.76 9.36 -20.53
CA GLY A 58 -4.39 9.48 -21.95
C GLY A 58 -5.18 10.52 -22.77
N ARG A 59 -5.05 11.81 -22.41
CA ARG A 59 -4.83 12.96 -23.31
C ARG A 59 -5.14 14.22 -22.52
N THR A 60 -4.09 14.90 -22.03
CA THR A 60 -4.22 16.34 -21.82
C THR A 60 -4.61 16.95 -23.17
N PRO A 61 -5.61 17.84 -23.24
CA PRO A 61 -5.92 18.54 -24.48
C PRO A 61 -4.63 19.18 -25.01
N LEU A 62 -4.41 19.08 -26.34
CA LEU A 62 -3.22 19.66 -26.99
C LEU A 62 -3.15 21.15 -26.63
N GLY A 63 -2.17 21.53 -25.80
CA GLY A 63 -1.98 22.91 -25.34
C GLY A 63 -2.07 23.12 -23.82
N ASP A 64 -2.42 22.09 -23.03
CA ASP A 64 -2.48 22.26 -21.57
C ASP A 64 -1.08 22.29 -20.93
N VAL A 65 -0.64 23.50 -20.56
CA VAL A 65 0.65 23.79 -19.91
C VAL A 65 0.59 23.68 -18.39
N ASN A 66 -0.59 23.41 -17.82
CA ASN A 66 -0.77 23.37 -16.38
C ASN A 66 -0.07 22.15 -15.75
N PHE A 67 0.89 22.41 -14.88
CA PHE A 67 1.61 21.37 -14.13
C PHE A 67 0.65 20.52 -13.27
N LEU A 68 -0.38 21.17 -12.70
CA LEU A 68 -1.38 20.51 -11.86
C LEU A 68 -2.20 19.46 -12.61
N SER A 69 -2.57 19.71 -13.88
CA SER A 69 -3.32 18.73 -14.68
C SER A 69 -2.47 17.50 -14.98
N ARG A 70 -1.17 17.68 -15.25
CA ARG A 70 -0.22 16.54 -15.42
C ARG A 70 -0.06 15.69 -14.17
N MET A 71 0.01 16.30 -12.98
CA MET A 71 0.11 15.55 -11.73
C MET A 71 -1.12 14.67 -11.48
N SER A 72 -2.32 15.18 -11.81
CA SER A 72 -3.57 14.44 -11.58
C SER A 72 -3.65 13.12 -12.34
N HIS A 73 -3.03 13.03 -13.53
CA HIS A 73 -2.91 11.79 -14.30
C HIS A 73 -1.98 10.74 -13.65
N LEU A 74 -1.09 11.16 -12.76
CA LEU A 74 -0.14 10.27 -12.07
C LEU A 74 -0.68 9.76 -10.74
N VAL A 75 -1.71 10.40 -10.17
CA VAL A 75 -2.25 10.04 -8.84
C VAL A 75 -2.74 8.60 -8.81
N LEU A 76 -3.59 8.20 -9.76
CA LEU A 76 -4.13 6.83 -9.80
C LEU A 76 -3.04 5.76 -9.99
N PRO A 77 -2.16 5.85 -11.02
CA PRO A 77 -1.07 4.89 -11.19
C PRO A 77 -0.11 4.86 -9.99
N ALA A 78 0.28 6.01 -9.45
CA ALA A 78 1.19 6.08 -8.31
C ALA A 78 0.57 5.49 -7.04
N PHE A 79 -0.74 5.69 -6.84
CA PHE A 79 -1.46 5.13 -5.72
C PHE A 79 -1.55 3.59 -5.81
N VAL A 80 -1.91 3.05 -6.97
CA VAL A 80 -1.96 1.60 -7.22
C VAL A 80 -0.62 0.95 -6.92
N LEU A 81 0.45 1.47 -7.52
CA LEU A 81 1.81 0.96 -7.31
C LEU A 81 2.26 1.12 -5.85
N GLY A 82 1.94 2.26 -5.25
CA GLY A 82 2.27 2.56 -3.86
C GLY A 82 1.62 1.60 -2.87
N MET A 83 0.34 1.26 -3.07
CA MET A 83 -0.41 0.32 -2.24
C MET A 83 0.19 -1.08 -2.29
N ILE A 84 0.50 -1.57 -3.49
CA ILE A 84 1.09 -2.90 -3.68
C ILE A 84 2.47 -2.98 -3.00
N LEU A 85 3.34 -2.00 -3.23
CA LEU A 85 4.65 -1.96 -2.57
C LEU A 85 4.54 -1.86 -1.05
N THR A 86 3.55 -1.12 -0.54
CA THR A 86 3.28 -1.03 0.89
C THR A 86 2.91 -2.38 1.48
N ALA A 87 2.02 -3.14 0.83
CA ALA A 87 1.61 -4.48 1.27
C ALA A 87 2.78 -5.48 1.26
N VAL A 88 3.61 -5.45 0.21
CA VAL A 88 4.82 -6.29 0.11
C VAL A 88 5.78 -5.98 1.25
N LEU A 89 6.14 -4.70 1.42
CA LEU A 89 7.10 -4.28 2.43
C LEU A 89 6.59 -4.53 3.84
N MET A 90 5.31 -4.29 4.11
CA MET A 90 4.69 -4.59 5.39
C MET A 90 4.86 -6.07 5.77
N ARG A 91 4.55 -7.01 4.86
CA ARG A 91 4.72 -8.44 5.16
C ARG A 91 6.19 -8.82 5.38
N TYR A 92 7.09 -8.29 4.56
CA TYR A 92 8.53 -8.53 4.71
C TYR A 92 9.04 -8.01 6.05
N THR A 93 8.75 -6.75 6.38
CA THR A 93 9.14 -6.13 7.66
C THR A 93 8.51 -6.86 8.84
N ARG A 94 7.23 -7.24 8.77
CA ARG A 94 6.57 -8.04 9.81
C ARG A 94 7.30 -9.34 10.07
N SER A 95 7.59 -10.10 9.01
CA SER A 95 8.30 -11.39 9.12
C SER A 95 9.69 -11.22 9.73
N SER A 96 10.44 -10.22 9.29
CA SER A 96 11.78 -9.93 9.80
C SER A 96 11.76 -9.47 11.26
N MET A 97 10.80 -8.61 11.65
CA MET A 97 10.66 -8.16 13.04
C MET A 97 10.24 -9.29 13.97
N LEU A 98 9.34 -10.18 13.53
CA LEU A 98 8.99 -11.37 14.31
C LEU A 98 10.20 -12.27 14.52
N GLU A 99 11.04 -12.49 13.51
CA GLU A 99 12.28 -13.26 13.67
C GLU A 99 13.20 -12.64 14.73
N VAL A 100 13.36 -11.32 14.72
CA VAL A 100 14.17 -10.58 15.70
C VAL A 100 13.58 -10.68 17.11
N LEU A 101 12.25 -10.52 17.25
CA LEU A 101 11.55 -10.63 18.53
C LEU A 101 11.67 -12.01 19.18
N HIS A 102 11.78 -13.07 18.38
CA HIS A 102 11.94 -14.44 18.87
C HIS A 102 13.40 -14.84 19.15
N LYS A 103 14.39 -13.97 18.92
CA LYS A 103 15.77 -14.25 19.31
C LYS A 103 15.93 -14.17 20.83
N GLN A 104 16.67 -15.13 21.40
CA GLN A 104 16.91 -15.28 22.85
C GLN A 104 17.43 -14.02 23.56
N TYR A 105 18.00 -13.05 22.82
CA TYR A 105 18.49 -11.79 23.39
C TYR A 105 17.39 -10.92 24.03
N ILE A 106 16.12 -11.07 23.63
CA ILE A 106 15.00 -10.26 24.14
C ILE A 106 14.26 -10.98 25.28
N MET A 107 14.20 -12.32 25.27
CA MET A 107 13.53 -13.10 26.32
C MET A 107 14.28 -13.05 27.66
N THR A 108 15.62 -12.98 27.65
CA THR A 108 16.43 -12.92 28.89
C THR A 108 16.51 -11.51 29.50
N ALA A 109 16.17 -10.45 28.76
CA ALA A 109 16.17 -9.09 29.28
C ALA A 109 14.89 -8.73 30.08
N PHE A 110 13.85 -9.57 29.98
CA PHE A 110 12.59 -9.44 30.71
C PHE A 110 12.46 -10.41 31.90
N SER A 111 13.47 -11.25 32.14
CA SER A 111 13.59 -12.16 33.29
C SER A 111 14.63 -11.66 34.28
#